data_AF-A0A2N5H615-F1
#
_entry.id   AF-A0A2N5H615-F1
#
_cell.length_a   1.000
_cell.length_b   1.000
_cell.length_c   1.000
_cell.angle_alpha   90.00
_cell.angle_beta   90.00
_cell.angle_gamma   90.00
#
_symmetry.space_group_name_H-M   'P 1'
#
loop_
_entity.id
_entity.type
_entity.pdbx_description
1 polymer ?
#
loop_
_entity_poly.entity_id
_entity_poly.type
_entity_poly.pdbx_seq_one_letter_code
_entity_poly.pdbx_strand_id
1 'polypeptide(L)' 'MENKKIENIDFDKVYDYKEYPDVISGRCDNCGNTLFKSSVNNGAFLRECRQCGMKKSI' A
#
# COMPACT_ATOMS: atom_id res chain seq x y z
N MET A 1 -10.66 -3.20 -14.94
CA MET A 1 -9.34 -3.19 -14.29
C MET A 1 -9.35 -4.31 -13.28
N GLU A 2 -8.56 -5.35 -13.49
CA GLU A 2 -8.44 -6.45 -12.51
C GLU A 2 -7.65 -5.94 -11.30
N ASN A 3 -8.30 -5.92 -10.13
CA ASN A 3 -7.66 -5.63 -8.87
C ASN A 3 -6.79 -6.84 -8.50
N LYS A 4 -5.48 -6.78 -8.82
CA LYS A 4 -4.51 -7.80 -8.40
C LYS A 4 -4.39 -7.78 -6.88
N LYS A 5 -5.02 -8.76 -6.22
CA LYS A 5 -4.76 -9.03 -4.79
C LYS A 5 -3.35 -9.59 -4.63
N ILE A 6 -2.63 -9.08 -3.65
CA ILE A 6 -1.33 -9.61 -3.25
C ILE A 6 -1.61 -10.76 -2.27
N GLU A 7 -1.43 -11.99 -2.73
CA GLU A 7 -1.48 -13.18 -1.88
C GLU A 7 -0.13 -13.30 -1.16
N ASN A 8 -0.12 -13.11 0.16
CA ASN A 8 1.07 -12.97 1.03
C ASN A 8 1.76 -11.60 0.91
N ILE A 9 1.30 -10.65 1.73
CA ILE A 9 1.89 -9.31 1.83
C ILE A 9 3.20 -9.40 2.60
N ASP A 10 4.27 -8.96 1.94
CA ASP A 10 5.59 -8.78 2.50
C ASP A 10 5.72 -7.33 2.99
N PHE A 11 5.98 -7.15 4.29
CA PHE A 11 6.08 -5.83 4.92
C PHE A 11 7.43 -5.14 4.69
N ASP A 12 8.43 -5.89 4.25
CA ASP A 12 9.74 -5.35 3.87
C ASP A 12 9.76 -4.85 2.42
N LYS A 13 8.75 -5.24 1.62
CA LYS A 13 8.56 -4.78 0.25
C LYS A 13 7.69 -3.51 0.19
N VAL A 14 8.07 -2.61 -0.72
CA VAL A 14 7.22 -1.48 -1.13
C VAL A 14 6.56 -1.84 -2.45
N TYR A 15 5.23 -1.79 -2.49
CA TYR A 15 4.46 -2.10 -3.71
C TYR A 15 4.17 -0.83 -4.51
N ASP A 16 4.32 -0.87 -5.83
CA ASP A 16 3.96 0.25 -6.70
C ASP A 16 2.44 0.29 -6.91
N TYR A 17 1.80 1.43 -6.67
CA TYR A 17 0.36 1.62 -6.84
C TYR A 17 -0.09 1.46 -8.30
N LYS A 18 0.77 1.74 -9.29
CA LYS A 18 0.47 1.53 -10.72
C LYS A 18 0.38 0.04 -11.07
N GLU A 19 1.22 -0.78 -10.44
CA GLU A 19 1.21 -2.24 -10.65
C GLU A 19 0.14 -2.93 -9.79
N TYR A 20 -0.04 -2.44 -8.56
CA TYR A 20 -0.94 -2.98 -7.55
C TYR A 20 -1.82 -1.85 -6.98
N PRO A 21 -2.82 -1.39 -7.76
CA PRO A 21 -3.75 -0.38 -7.28
C PRO A 21 -4.52 -0.90 -6.06
N ASP A 22 -5.02 0.03 -5.24
CA ASP A 22 -5.85 -0.35 -4.10
C ASP A 22 -7.08 -1.13 -4.58
N VAL A 23 -7.35 -2.27 -3.95
CA VAL A 23 -8.57 -3.06 -4.22
C VAL A 23 -9.81 -2.25 -3.83
N ILE A 24 -9.70 -1.48 -2.75
CA ILE A 24 -10.68 -0.48 -2.32
C ILE A 24 -9.92 0.81 -2.01
N SER A 25 -10.20 1.88 -2.78
CA SER A 25 -9.52 3.17 -2.64
C SER A 25 -9.52 3.67 -1.20
N GLY A 26 -8.32 4.03 -0.70
CA GLY A 26 -8.16 4.58 0.64
C GLY A 26 -8.24 3.54 1.77
N ARG A 27 -8.29 2.25 1.46
CA ARG A 27 -8.17 1.16 2.43
C ARG A 27 -6.90 0.36 2.20
N CYS A 28 -6.37 -0.21 3.28
CA CYS A 28 -5.23 -1.10 3.21
C CYS A 28 -5.71 -2.44 2.65
N ASP A 29 -5.07 -2.94 1.59
CA ASP A 29 -5.47 -4.21 0.98
C ASP A 29 -5.28 -5.41 1.90
N ASN A 30 -4.40 -5.31 2.91
CA ASN A 30 -4.17 -6.37 3.89
C ASN A 30 -5.25 -6.42 4.98
N CYS A 31 -5.54 -5.28 5.60
CA CYS A 31 -6.28 -5.23 6.86
C CYS A 31 -7.50 -4.30 6.86
N GLY A 32 -7.79 -3.65 5.73
CA GLY A 32 -8.96 -2.76 5.57
C GLY A 32 -8.89 -1.42 6.31
N ASN A 33 -7.81 -1.17 7.07
CA ASN A 33 -7.58 0.07 7.80
C ASN A 33 -7.50 1.28 6.86
N THR A 34 -7.93 2.44 7.34
CA THR A 34 -7.98 3.71 6.61
C THR A 34 -6.89 4.70 7.06
N LEU A 35 -6.20 4.40 8.16
CA LEU A 35 -5.16 5.28 8.70
C LEU A 35 -3.78 4.93 8.14
N PHE A 36 -3.15 5.90 7.48
CA PHE A 36 -1.82 5.76 6.89
C PHE A 36 -0.83 6.78 7.46
N LYS A 37 0.44 6.43 7.40
CA LYS A 37 1.57 7.34 7.55
C LYS A 37 2.14 7.57 6.16
N SER A 38 2.24 8.82 5.77
CA SER A 38 2.85 9.20 4.50
C SER A 38 4.27 9.70 4.73
N SER A 39 5.18 9.37 3.82
CA SER A 39 6.55 9.86 3.81
C SER A 39 7.00 10.05 2.36
N VAL A 40 8.01 10.90 2.15
CA VAL A 40 8.64 11.08 0.83
C VAL A 40 10.03 10.48 0.92
N ASN A 41 10.37 9.59 -0.02
CA ASN A 41 11.70 9.02 -0.12
C ASN A 41 12.15 9.04 -1.58
N ASN A 42 13.30 9.67 -1.85
CA ASN A 42 13.87 9.83 -3.20
C ASN A 42 12.86 10.34 -4.25
N GLY A 43 11.97 11.26 -3.85
CA GLY A 43 10.95 11.85 -4.74
C GLY A 43 9.70 10.99 -4.95
N ALA A 44 9.64 9.79 -4.39
CA ALA A 44 8.44 8.94 -4.40
C ALA A 44 7.64 9.11 -3.11
N PHE A 45 6.30 9.09 -3.22
CA PHE A 45 5.42 9.20 -2.06
C PHE A 45 5.09 7.82 -1.51
N LEU A 46 5.58 7.51 -0.31
CA LEU A 46 5.34 6.24 0.36
C LEU A 46 4.18 6.37 1.34
N ARG A 47 3.18 5.49 1.19
CA ARG A 47 2.05 5.31 2.09
C ARG A 47 2.22 4.01 2.86
N GLU A 48 2.35 4.11 4.17
CA GLU A 48 2.47 2.99 5.10
C GLU A 48 1.19 2.84 5.93
N CYS A 49 0.62 1.64 6.01
CA CYS A 49 -0.54 1.40 6.86
C CYS A 49 -0.12 1.42 8.33
N ARG A 50 -0.77 2.26 9.16
CA ARG A 50 -0.44 2.37 10.59
C ARG A 50 -0.79 1.13 11.42
N GLN A 51 -1.61 0.22 10.87
CA GLN A 51 -2.08 -0.97 11.59
C GLN A 51 -1.21 -2.19 11.30
N CYS A 52 -0.86 -2.45 10.03
CA CYS A 52 -0.09 -3.64 9.66
C CYS A 52 1.29 -3.34 9.06
N GLY A 53 1.63 -2.07 8.78
CA GLY A 53 2.94 -1.72 8.23
C GLY A 53 3.11 -1.91 6.72
N MET A 54 2.04 -2.29 5.99
CA MET A 54 2.09 -2.43 4.53
C MET A 54 2.44 -1.10 3.87
N LYS A 55 3.44 -1.11 2.97
CA LYS A 55 3.92 0.09 2.27
C LYS A 55 3.55 0.04 0.79
N LYS A 56 3.04 1.15 0.28
CA LYS A 56 2.84 1.40 -1.15
C LYS A 56 3.54 2.68 -1.58
N SER A 57 4.16 2.66 -2.75
CA SER A 57 4.61 3.86 -3.45
C SER A 57 3.50 4.35 -4.35
N ILE A 58 3.12 5.62 -4.20
CA ILE A 58 2.11 6.31 -4.99
C ILE A 58 2.76 7.37 -5.87
#